data_AF-A0A935YT43-F1
#
_entry.id   AF-A0A935YT43-F1
#
_cell.length_a   1.000
_cell.length_b   1.000
_cell.length_c   1.000
_cell.angle_alpha   90.00
_cell.angle_beta   90.00
_cell.angle_gamma   90.00
#
_symmetry.space_group_name_H-M   'P 1'
#
loop_
_entity.id
_entity.type
_entity.pdbx_description
1 polymer ?
#
loop_
_entity_poly.entity_id
_entity_poly.type
_entity_poly.pdbx_seq_one_letter_code
_entity_poly.pdbx_strand_id
1 'polypeptide(L)'
;MNARSLPPDPRRAAEAAATRDPRPRRAAPKPRWPAPKARWRRRPDPRRSACRRLLAQGDVLIKSRGGRLVARAPRCPPVAFWPATGRWAARGGPTRRGLRKLLDFLHHNR
;
A
#
# COMPACT_ATOMS: atom_id res chain seq x y z
N MET A 1 -0.11 67.43 -64.70
CA MET A 1 1.19 67.02 -64.12
C MET A 1 0.88 65.96 -63.07
N ASN A 2 1.13 64.68 -63.38
CA ASN A 2 0.61 63.54 -62.61
C ASN A 2 1.53 63.15 -61.45
N ALA A 3 0.96 63.09 -60.25
CA ALA A 3 1.61 62.61 -59.03
C ALA A 3 1.86 61.09 -59.16
N ARG A 4 3.13 60.69 -59.14
CA ARG A 4 3.54 59.28 -59.07
C ARG A 4 3.35 58.76 -57.64
N SER A 5 2.31 57.96 -57.43
CA SER A 5 2.17 57.13 -56.23
C SER A 5 3.33 56.13 -56.15
N LEU A 6 4.14 56.23 -55.10
CA LEU A 6 5.17 55.24 -54.77
C LEU A 6 4.50 53.93 -54.32
N PRO A 7 5.01 52.75 -54.73
CA PRO A 7 4.49 51.48 -54.27
C PRO A 7 4.82 51.27 -52.78
N PRO A 8 3.93 50.62 -52.00
CA PRO A 8 4.20 50.29 -50.61
C PRO A 8 5.36 49.31 -50.52
N ASP A 9 6.34 49.66 -49.68
CA ASP A 9 7.58 48.92 -49.47
C ASP A 9 7.27 47.52 -48.88
N PRO A 10 7.60 46.42 -49.57
CA PRO A 10 7.25 45.06 -49.13
C PRO A 10 8.01 44.64 -47.87
N ARG A 11 9.07 45.36 -47.47
CA ARG A 11 9.82 45.06 -46.24
C ARG A 11 9.05 45.38 -44.97
N ARG A 12 8.17 46.39 -44.98
CA ARG A 12 7.39 46.81 -43.81
C ARG A 12 6.23 45.86 -43.48
N ALA A 13 5.74 45.12 -44.48
CA ALA A 13 4.71 44.11 -44.29
C ALA A 13 5.25 42.82 -43.64
N ALA A 14 6.55 42.54 -43.81
CA ALA A 14 7.16 41.32 -43.29
C ALA A 14 7.41 41.35 -41.77
N GLU A 15 7.64 42.52 -41.17
CA GLU A 15 7.87 42.64 -39.72
C GLU A 15 6.58 42.48 -38.88
N ALA A 16 5.41 42.81 -39.43
CA ALA A 16 4.14 42.70 -38.72
C ALA A 16 3.63 41.26 -38.58
N ALA A 17 4.17 40.31 -39.35
CA ALA A 17 3.74 38.91 -39.33
C ALA A 17 4.45 38.04 -38.28
N ALA A 18 5.47 38.55 -37.61
CA ALA A 18 6.31 37.77 -36.68
C ALA A 18 5.72 37.61 -35.26
N THR A 19 4.53 38.17 -34.98
CA THR A 19 3.92 38.11 -33.63
C THR A 19 2.50 37.57 -33.66
N ARG A 20 2.36 36.29 -34.02
CA ARG A 20 1.20 35.46 -33.61
C ARG A 20 1.44 34.00 -33.95
N ASP A 21 2.20 33.32 -33.10
CA ASP A 21 2.11 31.87 -32.99
C ASP A 21 1.27 31.55 -31.74
N PRO A 22 -0.05 31.27 -31.88
CA PRO A 22 -0.87 30.77 -30.79
C PRO A 22 -0.86 29.23 -30.81
N ARG A 23 0.31 28.59 -30.86
CA ARG A 23 0.36 27.16 -30.53
C ARG A 23 -0.05 27.01 -29.07
N PRO A 24 -1.10 26.24 -28.73
CA PRO A 24 -1.22 25.77 -27.37
C PRO A 24 0.05 24.95 -27.12
N ARG A 25 0.89 25.40 -26.18
CA ARG A 25 1.96 24.58 -25.60
C ARG A 25 1.30 23.26 -25.22
N ARG A 26 1.55 22.21 -26.01
CA ARG A 26 1.05 20.86 -25.74
C ARG A 26 1.48 20.56 -24.31
N ALA A 27 0.53 20.59 -23.39
CA ALA A 27 0.78 20.26 -22.00
C ALA A 27 1.49 18.91 -21.99
N ALA A 28 2.70 18.87 -21.43
CA ALA A 28 3.42 17.62 -21.26
C ALA A 28 2.46 16.59 -20.66
N PRO A 29 2.39 15.36 -21.19
CA PRO A 29 1.49 14.36 -20.63
C PRO A 29 1.81 14.24 -19.15
N LYS A 30 0.83 14.55 -18.29
CA LYS A 30 0.96 14.35 -16.84
C LYS A 30 1.54 12.96 -16.62
N PRO A 31 2.58 12.79 -15.78
CA PRO A 31 3.13 11.47 -15.51
C PRO A 31 1.97 10.59 -15.04
N ARG A 32 1.56 9.66 -15.91
CA ARG A 32 0.56 8.67 -15.56
C ARG A 32 1.26 7.77 -14.57
N TRP A 33 1.01 7.98 -13.27
CA TRP A 33 1.33 6.98 -12.27
C TRP A 33 0.87 5.64 -12.84
N PRO A 34 1.74 4.61 -12.90
CA PRO A 34 1.29 3.32 -13.37
C PRO A 34 0.06 2.98 -12.55
N ALA A 35 -1.09 2.82 -13.23
CA ALA A 35 -2.30 2.33 -12.60
C ALA A 35 -1.86 1.15 -11.74
N PRO A 36 -2.23 1.08 -10.45
CA PRO A 36 -1.73 0.05 -9.56
C PRO A 36 -2.15 -1.28 -10.16
N LYS A 37 -1.26 -1.86 -11.00
CA LYS A 37 -1.42 -3.19 -11.58
C LYS A 37 -1.60 -4.01 -10.34
N ALA A 38 -2.82 -4.52 -10.21
CA ALA A 38 -3.31 -5.09 -9.00
C ALA A 38 -2.37 -6.23 -8.62
N ARG A 39 -1.35 -5.89 -7.82
CA ARG A 39 -0.57 -6.83 -7.05
C ARG A 39 -1.53 -7.18 -5.92
N TRP A 40 -2.57 -7.92 -6.28
CA TRP A 40 -3.11 -8.98 -5.46
C TRP A 40 -1.95 -9.96 -5.23
N ARG A 41 -0.91 -9.50 -4.51
CA ARG A 41 0.04 -10.38 -3.85
C ARG A 41 -0.88 -11.30 -3.10
N ARG A 42 -0.94 -12.57 -3.51
CA ARG A 42 -1.63 -13.64 -2.78
C ARG A 42 -1.33 -13.37 -1.32
N ARG A 43 -2.30 -12.79 -0.59
CA ARG A 43 -2.03 -12.40 0.80
C ARG A 43 -1.65 -13.72 1.45
N PRO A 44 -0.49 -13.82 2.10
CA PRO A 44 -0.12 -15.04 2.76
C PRO A 44 -1.28 -15.41 3.67
N ASP A 45 -1.75 -16.65 3.55
CA ASP A 45 -2.86 -17.15 4.35
C ASP A 45 -2.63 -16.70 5.80
N PRO A 46 -3.55 -15.90 6.40
CA PRO A 46 -3.31 -15.24 7.67
C PRO A 46 -3.09 -16.26 8.80
N ARG A 47 -3.66 -17.47 8.67
CA ARG A 47 -3.41 -18.58 9.58
C ARG A 47 -2.01 -19.15 9.38
N ARG A 48 -1.56 -19.37 8.14
CA ARG A 48 -0.19 -19.83 7.85
C ARG A 48 0.86 -18.83 8.32
N SER A 49 0.64 -17.53 8.11
CA SER A 49 1.51 -16.46 8.58
C SER A 49 1.57 -16.40 10.11
N ALA A 50 0.41 -16.48 10.78
CA ALA A 50 0.35 -16.48 12.23
C ALA A 50 0.98 -17.73 12.86
N CYS A 51 0.72 -18.93 12.31
CA CYS A 51 1.38 -20.17 12.73
C CYS A 51 2.90 -20.02 12.70
N ARG A 52 3.46 -19.56 11.57
CA ARG A 52 4.92 -19.40 11.44
C ARG A 52 5.50 -18.46 12.50
N ARG A 53 4.85 -17.32 12.73
CA ARG A 53 5.30 -16.34 13.73
C ARG A 53 5.22 -16.85 15.17
N LEU A 54 4.20 -17.64 15.48
CA LEU A 54 4.04 -18.26 16.78
C LEU A 54 5.06 -19.40 16.99
N LEU A 55 5.32 -20.23 15.98
CA LEU A 55 6.36 -21.28 16.03
C LEU A 55 7.76 -20.66 16.20
N ALA A 56 8.01 -19.54 15.53
CA ALA A 56 9.27 -18.81 15.63
C ALA A 56 9.56 -18.23 17.03
N GLN A 57 8.62 -18.27 17.97
CA GLN A 57 8.89 -17.80 19.33
C GLN A 57 9.79 -18.76 20.13
N GLY A 58 9.91 -20.03 19.71
CA GLY A 58 10.47 -21.08 20.55
C GLY A 58 9.52 -21.39 21.69
N ASP A 59 9.36 -22.66 22.06
CA ASP A 59 8.58 -23.07 23.25
C ASP A 59 7.05 -22.95 23.17
N VAL A 60 6.49 -22.67 21.99
CA VAL A 60 5.04 -22.65 21.79
C VAL A 60 4.58 -23.87 21.00
N LEU A 61 3.92 -24.82 21.67
CA LEU A 61 3.21 -25.90 20.97
C LEU A 61 1.94 -25.34 20.34
N ILE A 62 1.84 -25.42 19.01
CA ILE A 62 0.66 -24.98 18.26
C ILE A 62 -0.15 -26.18 17.80
N LYS A 63 -1.39 -26.29 18.28
CA LYS A 63 -2.38 -27.21 17.72
C LYS A 63 -3.44 -26.44 16.95
N SER A 64 -3.76 -26.89 15.74
CA SER A 64 -4.88 -26.33 15.01
C SER A 64 -6.15 -27.14 15.27
N ARG A 65 -7.24 -26.46 15.65
CA ARG A 65 -8.52 -27.11 15.96
C ARG A 65 -9.65 -26.21 15.47
N GLY A 66 -10.44 -26.64 14.49
CA GLY A 66 -11.62 -25.91 14.01
C GLY A 66 -11.37 -24.44 13.66
N GLY A 67 -10.28 -24.15 12.93
CA GLY A 67 -9.97 -22.77 12.48
C GLY A 67 -9.27 -21.86 13.50
N ARG A 68 -9.03 -22.32 14.73
CA ARG A 68 -8.17 -21.63 15.72
C ARG A 68 -6.82 -22.33 15.90
N LEU A 69 -5.85 -21.57 16.38
CA LEU A 69 -4.54 -22.00 16.83
C LEU A 69 -4.53 -21.99 18.35
N VAL A 70 -4.12 -23.07 18.98
CA VAL A 70 -3.93 -23.13 20.43
C VAL A 70 -2.44 -23.14 20.69
N ALA A 71 -1.93 -22.06 21.26
CA ALA A 71 -0.56 -21.88 21.70
C ALA A 71 -0.44 -22.33 23.17
N ARG A 72 0.52 -23.20 23.47
CA ARG A 72 0.89 -23.57 24.84
C ARG A 72 2.35 -23.23 25.06
N ALA A 73 2.62 -22.40 26.06
CA ALA A 73 3.97 -22.05 26.51
C ALA A 73 4.14 -22.46 27.99
N PRO A 74 5.36 -22.71 28.47
CA PRO A 74 5.61 -23.34 29.78
C PRO A 74 5.02 -22.57 30.97
N ARG A 75 5.09 -21.23 30.94
CA ARG A 75 4.63 -20.34 32.02
C ARG A 75 3.32 -19.62 31.69
N CYS A 76 2.63 -20.03 30.62
CA CYS A 76 1.39 -19.42 30.18
C CYS A 76 0.22 -20.41 30.26
N PRO A 77 -0.98 -19.96 30.69
CA PRO A 77 -2.19 -20.72 30.42
C PRO A 77 -2.36 -20.93 28.90
N PRO A 78 -2.98 -22.04 28.46
CA PRO A 78 -3.22 -22.27 27.04
C PRO A 78 -3.95 -21.09 26.39
N VAL A 79 -3.39 -20.57 25.30
CA VAL A 79 -3.93 -19.42 24.58
C VAL A 79 -4.59 -19.89 23.29
N ALA A 80 -5.88 -19.61 23.14
CA ALA A 80 -6.59 -19.80 21.87
C ALA A 80 -6.47 -18.53 21.02
N PHE A 81 -6.12 -18.65 19.75
CA PHE A 81 -6.01 -17.58 18.78
C PHE A 81 -6.80 -17.91 17.51
N TRP A 82 -7.59 -16.97 17.03
CA TRP A 82 -8.41 -17.05 15.82
C TRP A 82 -7.78 -16.17 14.74
N PRO A 83 -7.05 -16.74 13.76
CA PRO A 83 -6.32 -15.96 12.77
C PRO A 83 -7.20 -15.12 11.86
N ALA A 84 -8.41 -15.61 11.55
CA ALA A 84 -9.38 -14.91 10.70
C ALA A 84 -9.80 -13.56 11.28
N THR A 85 -9.95 -13.48 12.61
CA THR A 85 -10.38 -12.27 13.32
C THR A 85 -9.25 -11.58 14.09
N GLY A 86 -8.07 -12.21 14.16
CA GLY A 86 -6.95 -11.79 15.00
C GLY A 86 -7.25 -11.80 16.51
N ARG A 87 -8.30 -12.50 16.97
CA ARG A 87 -8.67 -12.56 18.38
C ARG A 87 -7.82 -13.60 19.10
N TRP A 88 -7.49 -13.39 20.36
CA TRP A 88 -6.94 -14.43 21.23
C TRP A 88 -7.44 -14.30 22.65
N ALA A 89 -7.45 -15.42 23.36
CA ALA A 89 -7.80 -15.48 24.78
C ALA A 89 -6.91 -16.50 25.48
N ALA A 90 -6.32 -16.09 26.60
CA ALA A 90 -5.75 -17.01 27.58
C ALA A 90 -6.90 -17.72 28.31
N ARG A 91 -6.73 -19.00 28.66
CA ARG A 91 -7.75 -19.76 29.43
C ARG A 91 -8.17 -18.98 30.68
N GLY A 92 -9.47 -18.70 30.79
CA GLY A 92 -10.05 -17.94 31.92
C GLY A 92 -9.80 -16.43 31.91
N GLY A 93 -9.15 -15.89 30.88
CA GLY A 93 -8.81 -14.48 30.77
C GLY A 93 -9.62 -13.71 29.72
N PRO A 94 -9.50 -12.37 29.71
CA PRO A 94 -10.18 -11.53 28.74
C PRO A 94 -9.68 -11.80 27.31
N THR A 95 -10.58 -11.72 26.34
CA THR A 95 -10.22 -11.82 24.92
C THR A 95 -9.56 -10.53 24.45
N ARG A 96 -8.35 -10.62 23.91
CA ARG A 96 -7.62 -9.52 23.28
C ARG A 96 -7.55 -9.71 21.76
N ARG A 97 -7.09 -8.68 21.05
CA ARG A 97 -6.93 -8.70 19.58
C ARG A 97 -5.51 -8.34 19.16
N GLY A 98 -5.11 -8.89 18.02
CA GLY A 98 -3.84 -8.63 17.36
C GLY A 98 -2.81 -9.72 17.65
N LEU A 99 -2.20 -10.23 16.57
CA LEU A 99 -1.10 -11.19 16.64
C LEU A 99 0.12 -10.59 17.37
N ARG A 100 0.43 -9.31 17.15
CA ARG A 100 1.55 -8.64 17.83
C ARG A 100 1.39 -8.66 19.35
N LYS A 101 0.23 -8.23 19.85
CA LYS A 101 -0.08 -8.27 21.29
C LYS A 101 -0.05 -9.68 21.88
N LEU A 102 -0.44 -10.69 21.10
CA LEU A 102 -0.29 -12.09 21.50
C LEU A 102 1.18 -12.48 21.64
N LEU A 103 2.02 -12.11 20.67
CA LEU A 103 3.44 -12.38 20.73
C LEU A 103 4.12 -11.64 21.89
N ASP A 104 3.75 -10.39 22.13
CA ASP A 104 4.23 -9.60 23.27
C ASP A 104 3.85 -10.27 24.60
N PHE A 105 2.59 -10.73 24.72
CA PHE A 105 2.13 -11.50 25.89
C PHE A 105 2.93 -12.78 26.08
N LEU A 106 3.11 -13.57 25.02
CA LEU A 106 3.90 -14.79 25.06
C LEU A 106 5.39 -14.53 25.30
N HIS A 107 5.93 -13.35 24.94
CA HIS A 107 7.30 -12.94 25.22
C HIS A 107 7.49 -12.53 26.68
N HIS A 108 6.52 -11.81 27.24
CA HIS A 108 6.57 -11.36 28.63
C HIS A 108 6.43 -12.51 29.64
N ASN A 109 5.79 -13.61 29.24
CA ASN A 109 5.47 -14.74 30.11
C ASN A 109 6.29 -16.02 29.73
N ARG A 110 7.55 -15.86 29.32
CA ARG A 110 8.48 -16.99 29.06
C ARG A 110 9.21 -17.42 30.32
#